data_AF-A0A6B2CGP9-F1
#
_entry.id   AF-A0A6B2CGP9-F1
#
_cell.length_a   1.000
_cell.length_b   1.000
_cell.length_c   1.000
_cell.angle_alpha   90.00
_cell.angle_beta   90.00
_cell.angle_gamma   90.00
#
_symmetry.space_group_name_H-M   'P 1'
#
loop_
_entity.id
_entity.type
_entity.pdbx_description
1 polymer ?
#
loop_
_entity_poly.entity_id
_entity_poly.type
_entity_poly.pdbx_seq_one_letter_code
_entity_poly.pdbx_strand_id
1 'polypeptide(L)'
;EKSENRIDRITSAADPRDIVRVKPGVRFGGRLTLLLFDHDNEMVEKYLATIATGLKLVEETYLGASGSRGYGRVSFKKIDISLEKVILEGETPKLVEVPEVKKSYGSVDEFENGVKDLANLVRKAVFPQQGLKE
;
A
#
# COMPACT_ATOMS: atom_id res chain seq x y z
N GLU A 1 24.52 -10.06 7.43
CA GLU A 1 24.31 -11.52 7.40
C GLU A 1 23.68 -11.99 8.69
N LYS A 2 23.02 -13.14 8.67
CA LYS A 2 22.56 -13.85 9.87
C LYS A 2 22.94 -15.31 9.67
N SER A 3 23.73 -15.85 10.60
CA SER A 3 23.99 -17.28 10.64
C SER A 3 22.78 -18.00 11.20
N GLU A 4 22.52 -19.17 10.65
CA GLU A 4 21.46 -20.05 11.06
C GLU A 4 21.96 -21.48 11.04
N ASN A 5 21.39 -22.36 11.84
CA ASN A 5 21.87 -23.72 11.95
C ASN A 5 20.68 -24.68 12.01
N ARG A 6 20.77 -25.80 11.30
CA ARG A 6 19.86 -26.92 11.49
C ARG A 6 20.57 -27.93 12.39
N ILE A 7 19.93 -28.30 13.50
CA ILE A 7 20.49 -29.28 14.43
C ILE A 7 19.76 -30.62 14.23
N ASP A 8 20.52 -31.69 14.01
CA ASP A 8 19.99 -33.04 14.02
C ASP A 8 19.54 -33.40 15.44
N ARG A 9 18.27 -33.81 15.58
CA ARG A 9 17.67 -34.13 16.88
C ARG A 9 18.22 -35.39 17.53
N ILE A 10 18.88 -36.27 16.77
CA ILE A 10 19.44 -37.53 17.27
C ILE A 10 20.92 -37.34 17.63
N THR A 11 21.70 -36.86 16.67
CA THR A 11 23.17 -36.76 16.82
C THR A 11 23.63 -35.44 17.43
N SER A 12 22.73 -34.45 17.56
CA SER A 12 23.06 -33.06 17.91
C SER A 12 24.07 -32.40 16.97
N ALA A 13 24.30 -32.98 15.78
CA ALA A 13 25.18 -32.41 14.78
C ALA A 13 24.60 -31.12 14.20
N ALA A 14 25.48 -30.15 13.98
CA ALA A 14 25.18 -28.86 13.37
C ALA A 14 25.32 -28.90 11.85
N ASP A 15 24.39 -28.27 11.15
CA ASP A 15 24.43 -27.96 9.72
C ASP A 15 24.27 -26.43 9.54
N PRO A 16 25.37 -25.65 9.66
CA PRO A 16 25.35 -24.20 9.61
C PRO A 16 25.10 -23.67 8.20
N ARG A 17 24.37 -22.57 8.10
CA ARG A 17 24.08 -21.84 6.87
C ARG A 17 24.10 -20.35 7.11
N ASP A 18 24.65 -19.61 6.16
CA ASP A 18 24.64 -18.15 6.19
C ASP A 18 23.63 -17.61 5.18
N ILE A 19 22.81 -16.66 5.63
CA ILE A 19 21.79 -16.02 4.80
C ILE A 19 22.03 -14.52 4.80
N VAL A 20 22.14 -13.96 3.59
CA VAL A 20 22.17 -12.51 3.38
C VAL A 20 20.77 -11.96 3.56
N ARG A 21 20.65 -10.88 4.32
CA ARG A 21 19.39 -10.17 4.53
C ARG A 21 19.62 -8.68 4.66
N VAL A 22 18.60 -7.92 4.31
CA VAL A 22 18.56 -6.48 4.61
C VAL A 22 18.60 -6.30 6.13
N LYS A 23 19.40 -5.33 6.60
CA LYS A 23 19.48 -5.02 8.04
C LYS A 23 18.14 -4.46 8.54
N PRO A 24 17.73 -4.77 9.78
CA PRO A 24 16.55 -4.14 10.38
C PRO A 24 16.65 -2.60 10.37
N GLY A 25 15.52 -1.94 10.15
CA GLY A 25 15.43 -0.47 10.15
C GLY A 25 15.77 0.22 8.83
N VAL A 26 16.21 -0.52 7.81
CA VAL A 26 16.34 0.02 6.45
C VAL A 26 14.97 0.42 5.92
N ARG A 27 14.89 1.60 5.28
CA ARG A 27 13.67 2.17 4.74
C ARG A 27 13.67 2.09 3.23
N PHE A 28 12.49 1.82 2.66
CA PHE A 28 12.27 1.76 1.22
C PHE A 28 11.16 2.75 0.85
N GLY A 29 11.35 3.45 -0.27
CA GLY A 29 10.29 4.21 -0.92
C GLY A 29 9.59 3.34 -1.96
N GLY A 30 8.26 3.39 -1.99
CA GLY A 30 7.44 2.67 -2.95
C GLY A 30 6.26 3.52 -3.41
N ARG A 31 5.65 3.12 -4.52
CA ARG A 31 4.44 3.75 -5.07
C ARG A 31 3.48 2.65 -5.50
N LEU A 32 2.21 2.83 -5.19
CA LEU A 32 1.09 2.05 -5.71
C LEU A 32 0.19 3.01 -6.49
N THR A 33 -0.19 2.63 -7.70
CA THR A 33 -1.07 3.42 -8.56
C THR A 33 -2.32 2.60 -8.87
N LEU A 34 -3.49 3.19 -8.65
CA LEU A 34 -4.78 2.62 -9.00
C LEU A 34 -5.42 3.50 -10.07
N LEU A 35 -5.84 2.90 -11.18
CA LEU A 35 -6.62 3.58 -12.21
C LEU A 35 -8.10 3.50 -11.84
N LEU A 36 -8.79 4.63 -11.97
CA LEU A 36 -10.24 4.73 -11.75
C LEU A 36 -10.93 5.02 -13.08
N PHE A 37 -12.01 4.30 -13.34
CA PHE A 37 -12.87 4.45 -14.51
C PHE A 37 -14.27 4.94 -14.12
N ASP A 38 -15.06 5.36 -15.11
CA ASP A 38 -16.38 5.98 -14.89
C ASP A 38 -17.36 5.12 -14.07
N HIS A 39 -17.24 3.80 -14.17
CA HIS A 39 -18.11 2.84 -13.48
C HIS A 39 -17.64 2.49 -12.05
N ASP A 40 -16.50 3.04 -11.59
CA ASP A 40 -15.91 2.71 -10.30
C ASP A 40 -16.45 3.57 -9.14
N ASN A 41 -17.38 4.49 -9.38
CA ASN A 41 -17.87 5.45 -8.38
C ASN A 41 -18.26 4.78 -7.04
N GLU A 42 -19.06 3.72 -7.11
CA GLU A 42 -19.49 2.98 -5.93
C GLU A 42 -18.34 2.15 -5.31
N MET A 43 -17.34 1.77 -6.12
CA MET A 43 -16.25 0.88 -5.75
C MET A 43 -15.04 1.58 -5.12
N VAL A 44 -14.90 2.91 -5.27
CA VAL A 44 -13.76 3.69 -4.73
C VAL A 44 -13.45 3.36 -3.27
N GLU A 45 -14.46 3.40 -2.41
CA GLU A 45 -14.31 3.11 -0.99
C GLU A 45 -13.84 1.67 -0.75
N LYS A 46 -14.41 0.71 -1.48
CA LYS A 46 -14.05 -0.70 -1.38
C LYS A 46 -12.61 -0.94 -1.83
N TYR A 47 -12.15 -0.27 -2.89
CA TYR A 47 -10.76 -0.38 -3.33
C TYR A 47 -9.78 0.16 -2.29
N LEU A 48 -10.05 1.36 -1.77
CA LEU A 48 -9.22 1.96 -0.73
C LEU A 48 -9.20 1.12 0.55
N ALA A 49 -10.36 0.61 0.98
CA ALA A 49 -10.46 -0.32 2.11
C ALA A 49 -9.66 -1.60 1.88
N THR A 50 -9.77 -2.20 0.69
CA THR A 50 -9.02 -3.42 0.33
C THR A 50 -7.52 -3.18 0.38
N ILE A 51 -7.05 -2.03 -0.10
CA ILE A 51 -5.63 -1.65 -0.02
C ILE A 51 -5.21 -1.48 1.44
N ALA A 52 -5.99 -0.76 2.27
CA ALA A 52 -5.70 -0.56 3.68
C ALA A 52 -5.60 -1.91 4.43
N THR A 53 -6.59 -2.79 4.24
CA THR A 53 -6.58 -4.14 4.82
C THR A 53 -5.40 -4.96 4.32
N GLY A 54 -5.09 -4.91 3.03
CA GLY A 54 -3.94 -5.61 2.46
C GLY A 54 -2.61 -5.18 3.08
N LEU A 55 -2.40 -3.86 3.24
CA LEU A 55 -1.20 -3.33 3.91
C LEU A 55 -1.13 -3.80 5.37
N LYS A 56 -2.24 -3.77 6.09
CA LYS A 56 -2.31 -4.23 7.49
C LYS A 56 -1.97 -5.70 7.63
N LEU A 57 -2.52 -6.55 6.76
CA LEU A 57 -2.20 -7.98 6.73
C LEU A 57 -0.72 -8.23 6.46
N VAL A 58 -0.08 -7.41 5.61
CA VAL A 58 1.37 -7.52 5.36
C VAL A 58 2.18 -7.13 6.61
N GLU A 59 1.75 -6.12 7.39
CA GLU A 59 2.41 -5.76 8.65
C GLU A 59 2.27 -6.86 9.72
N GLU A 60 1.09 -7.47 9.83
CA GLU A 60 0.82 -8.57 10.78
C GLU A 60 1.57 -9.87 10.42
N THR A 61 1.88 -10.04 9.13
CA THR A 61 2.60 -11.20 8.61
C THR A 61 4.06 -10.84 8.29
N TYR A 62 4.53 -11.14 7.08
CA TYR A 62 5.89 -10.89 6.63
C TYR A 62 5.95 -10.82 5.11
N LEU A 63 6.92 -10.06 4.61
CA LEU A 63 7.24 -9.95 3.20
C LEU A 63 8.47 -10.81 2.85
N GLY A 64 8.36 -11.61 1.80
CA GLY A 64 9.44 -12.50 1.34
C GLY A 64 9.46 -13.85 2.06
N ALA A 65 10.64 -14.47 2.19
CA ALA A 65 10.79 -15.83 2.70
C ALA A 65 11.16 -15.89 4.19
N SER A 66 10.96 -17.06 4.81
CA SER A 66 11.43 -17.40 6.16
C SER A 66 10.86 -16.55 7.30
N GLY A 67 9.65 -16.00 7.14
CA GLY A 67 9.02 -15.17 8.16
C GLY A 67 8.76 -15.86 9.49
N SER A 68 8.49 -17.17 9.49
CA SER A 68 8.42 -17.99 10.70
C SER A 68 9.71 -17.98 11.54
N ARG A 69 10.84 -17.62 10.93
CA ARG A 69 12.15 -17.46 11.57
C ARG A 69 12.52 -15.99 11.85
N GLY A 70 11.53 -15.10 11.79
CA GLY A 70 11.64 -13.67 12.12
C GLY A 70 12.17 -12.79 10.97
N TYR A 71 12.08 -13.24 9.73
CA TYR A 71 12.44 -12.43 8.55
C TYR A 71 11.22 -11.66 8.02
N GLY A 72 11.47 -10.61 7.23
CA GLY A 72 10.40 -9.98 6.45
C GLY A 72 9.38 -9.15 7.24
N ARG A 73 9.59 -8.88 8.53
CA ARG A 73 8.74 -7.93 9.27
C ARG A 73 8.92 -6.53 8.69
N VAL A 74 7.82 -5.93 8.26
CA VAL A 74 7.76 -4.60 7.66
C VAL A 74 6.72 -3.74 8.37
N SER A 75 6.86 -2.43 8.23
CA SER A 75 5.84 -1.46 8.64
C SER A 75 5.79 -0.35 7.62
N PHE A 76 4.59 0.08 7.24
CA PHE A 76 4.33 1.20 6.36
C PHE A 76 4.20 2.48 7.18
N LYS A 77 4.93 3.51 6.76
CA LYS A 77 4.95 4.82 7.39
C LYS A 77 4.95 5.88 6.30
N LYS A 78 4.36 7.04 6.58
CA LYS A 78 4.26 8.17 5.63
C LYS A 78 3.56 7.73 4.34
N ILE A 79 2.29 7.37 4.46
CA ILE A 79 1.45 6.98 3.34
C ILE A 79 0.87 8.27 2.75
N ASP A 80 1.47 8.72 1.64
CA ASP A 80 1.00 9.88 0.90
C ASP A 80 0.08 9.43 -0.23
N ILE A 81 -1.09 10.05 -0.32
CA ILE A 81 -2.11 9.77 -1.34
C ILE A 81 -2.41 11.03 -2.12
N SER A 82 -2.36 10.92 -3.44
CA SER A 82 -2.75 11.96 -4.39
C SER A 82 -3.69 11.38 -5.43
N LEU A 83 -4.54 12.25 -5.99
CA LEU A 83 -5.36 11.95 -7.15
C LEU A 83 -4.79 12.71 -8.34
N GLU A 84 -4.57 12.01 -9.44
CA GLU A 84 -4.15 12.58 -10.71
C GLU A 84 -5.26 12.38 -11.74
N LYS A 85 -5.65 13.45 -12.42
CA LYS A 85 -6.57 13.39 -13.56
C LYS A 85 -5.79 13.35 -14.85
N VAL A 86 -6.25 12.50 -15.77
CA VAL A 86 -5.74 12.48 -17.14
C VAL A 86 -6.45 13.58 -17.93
N ILE A 87 -5.69 14.51 -18.48
CA ILE A 87 -6.17 15.57 -19.38
C ILE A 87 -5.48 15.40 -20.73
N LEU A 88 -6.24 15.51 -21.82
CA LEU A 88 -5.69 15.53 -23.17
C LEU A 88 -5.31 16.97 -23.54
N GLU A 89 -4.01 17.22 -23.73
CA GLU A 89 -3.52 18.48 -24.28
C GLU A 89 -2.99 18.19 -25.69
N GLY A 90 -3.84 18.43 -26.70
CA GLY A 90 -3.61 17.95 -28.06
C GLY A 90 -3.75 16.42 -28.17
N GLU A 91 -2.73 15.75 -28.71
CA GLU A 91 -2.68 14.27 -28.81
C GLU A 91 -1.97 13.60 -27.62
N THR A 92 -1.41 14.37 -26.68
CA THR A 92 -0.65 13.83 -25.55
C THR A 92 -1.45 13.84 -24.24
N PRO A 93 -1.58 12.68 -23.55
CA PRO A 93 -2.18 12.65 -22.22
C PRO A 93 -1.21 13.21 -21.18
N LYS A 94 -1.70 14.12 -20.33
CA LYS A 94 -0.97 14.66 -19.17
C LYS A 94 -1.71 14.32 -17.88
N LEU A 95 -0.93 14.06 -16.83
CA LEU A 95 -1.43 13.85 -15.48
C LEU A 95 -1.39 15.19 -14.72
N VAL A 96 -2.54 15.63 -14.24
CA VAL A 96 -2.68 16.84 -13.43
C VAL A 96 -3.14 16.45 -12.04
N GLU A 97 -2.36 16.80 -11.01
CA GLU A 97 -2.70 16.55 -9.62
C GLU A 97 -3.93 17.37 -9.20
N VAL A 98 -4.84 16.73 -8.46
CA VAL A 98 -5.98 17.37 -7.81
C VAL A 98 -5.62 17.63 -6.34
N PRO A 99 -5.26 18.87 -5.96
CA PRO A 99 -4.71 19.16 -4.63
C PRO A 99 -5.71 18.92 -3.50
N GLU A 100 -7.02 18.98 -3.77
CA GLU A 100 -8.08 18.79 -2.79
C GLU A 100 -8.10 17.38 -2.16
N VAL A 101 -7.60 16.38 -2.88
CA VAL A 101 -7.62 14.97 -2.46
C VAL A 101 -6.30 14.57 -1.78
N LYS A 102 -5.31 15.47 -1.73
CA LYS A 102 -4.01 15.15 -1.15
C LYS A 102 -4.13 14.91 0.36
N LYS A 103 -3.74 13.70 0.79
CA LYS A 103 -3.76 13.27 2.19
C LYS A 103 -2.49 12.52 2.54
N SER A 104 -2.05 12.66 3.79
CA SER A 104 -0.89 11.97 4.33
C SER A 104 -1.28 11.29 5.64
N TYR A 105 -0.93 10.02 5.77
CA TYR A 105 -1.19 9.21 6.97
C TYR A 105 0.14 8.71 7.55
N GLY A 106 0.25 8.74 8.88
CA GLY A 106 1.45 8.30 9.60
C GLY A 106 1.57 6.78 9.69
N SER A 107 0.44 6.07 9.73
CA SER A 107 0.32 4.62 9.90
C SER A 107 -0.78 4.01 9.02
N VAL A 108 -0.79 2.68 8.92
CA VAL A 108 -1.87 1.95 8.22
C VAL A 108 -3.20 2.11 8.96
N ASP A 109 -3.21 2.11 10.29
CA ASP A 109 -4.44 2.30 11.07
C ASP A 109 -5.05 3.69 10.86
N GLU A 110 -4.23 4.74 10.77
CA GLU A 110 -4.70 6.09 10.43
C GLU A 110 -5.30 6.13 9.02
N PHE A 111 -4.66 5.44 8.07
CA PHE A 111 -5.18 5.33 6.71
C PHE A 111 -6.51 4.58 6.66
N GLU A 112 -6.62 3.43 7.34
CA GLU A 112 -7.84 2.61 7.43
C GLU A 112 -9.03 3.41 7.98
N ASN A 113 -8.81 4.17 9.05
CA ASN A 113 -9.84 5.04 9.63
C ASN A 113 -10.25 6.20 8.69
N GLY A 114 -9.31 6.71 7.89
CA GLY A 114 -9.53 7.79 6.95
C GLY A 114 -10.13 7.39 5.60
N VAL A 115 -10.35 6.09 5.34
CA VAL A 115 -10.81 5.58 4.04
C VAL A 115 -12.13 6.21 3.60
N LYS A 116 -13.10 6.33 4.51
CA LYS A 116 -14.43 6.87 4.18
C LYS A 116 -14.37 8.32 3.72
N ASP A 117 -13.61 9.14 4.45
CA ASP A 117 -13.44 10.56 4.13
C ASP A 117 -12.71 10.74 2.80
N LEU A 118 -11.64 9.96 2.59
CA LEU A 118 -10.88 9.97 1.34
C LEU A 118 -11.74 9.52 0.15
N ALA A 119 -12.54 8.47 0.31
CA ALA A 119 -13.43 7.98 -0.73
C ALA A 119 -14.45 9.05 -1.13
N ASN A 120 -15.03 9.77 -0.16
CA ASN A 120 -15.95 10.87 -0.45
C ASN A 120 -15.27 12.04 -1.18
N LEU A 121 -14.04 12.39 -0.83
CA LEU A 121 -13.25 13.40 -1.53
C LEU A 121 -12.95 13.00 -2.98
N VAL A 122 -12.51 11.75 -3.20
CA VAL A 122 -12.27 11.19 -4.53
C VAL A 122 -13.56 11.20 -5.33
N ARG A 123 -14.68 10.73 -4.75
CA ARG A 123 -15.97 10.70 -5.43
C ARG A 123 -16.41 12.09 -5.88
N LYS A 124 -16.33 13.09 -4.99
CA LYS A 124 -16.67 14.48 -5.31
C LYS A 124 -15.77 15.06 -6.42
N ALA A 125 -14.48 14.71 -6.42
CA ALA A 125 -13.52 15.22 -7.40
C ALA A 125 -13.64 14.54 -8.77
N VAL A 126 -13.91 13.23 -8.81
CA VAL A 126 -13.92 12.41 -10.05
C VAL A 126 -15.32 12.31 -10.65
N PHE A 127 -16.35 12.11 -9.82
CA PHE A 127 -17.75 11.94 -10.22
C PHE A 127 -18.60 13.10 -9.72
N PRO A 128 -18.48 14.31 -10.30
CA PRO A 128 -19.40 15.38 -9.98
C PRO A 128 -20.82 14.90 -10.28
N GLN A 129 -21.74 15.02 -9.31
CA GLN A 129 -23.12 14.64 -9.54
C GLN A 129 -23.61 15.36 -10.79
N GLN A 130 -23.93 14.60 -11.84
CA GLN A 130 -24.82 15.08 -12.88
C GLN A 130 -26.09 15.46 -12.15
N GLY A 131 -26.30 16.76 -11.95
CA GLY A 131 -27.62 17.27 -11.65
C GLY A 131 -28.56 16.65 -12.66
N LEU A 132 -29.66 16.07 -12.17
CA LEU A 132 -30.83 15.82 -12.99
C LEU A 132 -31.08 17.10 -13.80
N LYS A 133 -30.71 17.09 -15.07
CA LYS A 133 -31.30 18.02 -16.02
C LYS A 133 -32.72 17.53 -16.17
N GLU A 134 -33.63 18.36 -15.66
CA GLU A 134 -35.09 18.27 -15.85
C GLU A 134 -35.47 17.96 -17.31
#